data_AF-A0A3A4NIP1-F1
#
_entry.id   AF-A0A3A4NIP1-F1
#
_cell.length_a   1.000
_cell.length_b   1.000
_cell.length_c   1.000
_cell.angle_alpha   90.00
_cell.angle_beta   90.00
_cell.angle_gamma   90.00
#
_symmetry.space_group_name_H-M   'P 1'
#
loop_
_entity.id
_entity.type
_entity.pdbx_description
1 polymer ?
#
loop_
_entity_poly.entity_id
_entity_poly.type
_entity_poly.pdbx_seq_one_letter_code
_entity_poly.pdbx_strand_id
1 'polypeptide(L)'
;MRCQKAHRLMMEKLYGEISADNSHRLAKHILGCEACFREWKDVQYCHDMMSSLADDPLPPHLEQSVLRAARTEAAYPPQSARRYWKPLAAAAAVLAILGGSYSYYSSNQPGFIGERLTITDSRFPDSDKIDLGTTRFAVPPDSDSVSVEKVSRTVRGIEPRLEIKKALPQNTETLEIALAKPTKTDPIVEHISEDQSVGAYGFKPKDEKAAVILTANTTREDENVVEELFRTGLTLYNKAFTKIGEDRRTILKSAIIFFRDFETQHPSMHRWIAYGKFLIADSYRELGEIDAAIANYRQVIRDYADLESCGKHARLSIVKLLLDETTEYQQVENELQEFESLYPSSPEFARFALTFADKIGKTSPEKSVIWCREVMTQWPEIHPTWQKAQQLAGEMQKHLIDKQKIRDWLLIGPLNREAMLDELPSEPSDQWRRPKVAENGEVNVMEALDASSETSCAYAVTHIYSPKSQSVVLTCEGTDGLRIWVNDDPILGVTFPGQYHRNAIDIYLKEGWNKLAMKTYHSESDDWRFSVRLIDHNGLVIPDLRIAADMKNVESQ
;
A
#
# COMPACT_ATOMS: atom_id res chain seq x y z
N MET A 1 18.76 15.27 27.80
CA MET A 1 19.15 15.97 26.56
C MET A 1 18.07 15.69 25.53
N ARG A 2 17.82 16.57 24.54
CA ARG A 2 16.87 16.30 23.44
C ARG A 2 17.54 15.43 22.37
N CYS A 3 16.81 14.50 21.75
CA CYS A 3 17.35 13.56 20.74
C CYS A 3 18.09 14.28 19.60
N GLN A 4 17.53 15.38 19.09
CA GLN A 4 18.16 16.18 18.04
C GLN A 4 19.57 16.71 18.41
N LYS A 5 19.78 17.08 19.68
CA LYS A 5 21.11 17.49 20.17
C LYS A 5 22.03 16.28 20.35
N ALA A 6 21.48 15.13 20.73
CA ALA A 6 22.22 13.88 20.80
C ALA A 6 22.75 13.46 19.43
N HIS A 7 21.92 13.52 18.37
CA HIS A 7 22.34 13.12 17.02
C HIS A 7 23.47 14.00 16.48
N ARG A 8 23.44 15.31 16.78
CA ARG A 8 24.56 16.20 16.44
C ARG A 8 25.85 15.79 17.16
N LEU A 9 25.78 15.54 18.47
CA LEU A 9 26.94 15.11 19.26
C LEU A 9 27.45 13.71 18.86
N MET A 10 26.58 12.82 18.37
CA MET A 10 26.98 11.52 17.81
C MET A 10 27.88 11.71 16.58
N MET A 11 27.49 12.57 15.63
CA MET A 11 28.30 12.85 14.44
C MET A 11 29.59 13.58 14.79
N GLU A 12 29.54 14.58 15.67
CA GLU A 12 30.73 15.29 16.15
C GLU A 12 31.73 14.33 16.84
N LYS A 13 31.24 13.31 17.56
CA LYS A 13 32.08 12.31 18.22
C LYS A 13 32.77 11.33 17.26
N LEU A 14 32.19 11.07 16.09
CA LEU A 14 32.75 10.14 15.11
C LEU A 14 33.83 10.78 14.23
N TYR A 15 33.66 12.07 13.93
CA TYR A 15 34.54 12.78 13.00
C TYR A 15 35.45 13.79 13.70
N GLY A 16 35.43 13.87 15.04
CA GLY A 16 36.26 14.78 15.81
C GLY A 16 36.20 14.56 17.33
N GLU A 17 36.89 15.43 18.07
CA GLU A 17 36.89 15.40 19.53
C GLU A 17 35.74 16.25 20.08
N ILE A 18 34.82 15.61 20.81
CA ILE A 18 33.83 16.33 21.63
C ILE A 18 34.35 16.52 23.06
N SER A 19 33.95 17.61 23.71
CA SER A 19 34.33 17.88 25.11
C SER A 19 33.88 16.75 26.06
N ALA A 20 34.63 16.53 27.14
CA ALA A 20 34.33 15.49 28.13
C ALA A 20 32.92 15.61 28.73
N ASP A 21 32.43 16.85 28.97
CA ASP A 21 31.05 17.11 29.42
C ASP A 21 30.02 16.64 28.39
N ASN A 22 30.20 16.98 27.11
CA ASN A 22 29.29 16.57 26.06
C ASN A 22 29.32 15.04 25.84
N SER A 23 30.49 14.40 25.95
CA SER A 23 30.62 12.94 25.85
C SER A 23 29.88 12.24 26.98
N HIS A 24 30.02 12.72 28.23
CA HIS A 24 29.30 12.18 29.38
C HIS A 24 27.78 12.36 29.25
N ARG A 25 27.33 13.55 28.83
CA ARG A 25 25.91 13.85 28.62
C ARG A 25 25.29 13.05 27.48
N LEU A 26 26.05 12.79 26.42
CA LEU A 26 25.65 11.92 25.31
C LEU A 26 25.50 10.48 25.77
N ALA A 27 26.50 9.93 26.47
CA ALA A 27 26.44 8.56 27.01
C ALA A 27 25.24 8.36 27.95
N LYS A 28 25.01 9.31 28.87
CA LYS A 28 23.85 9.28 29.77
C LYS A 28 22.51 9.34 29.04
N HIS A 29 22.43 10.05 27.91
CA HIS A 29 21.20 10.13 27.13
C HIS A 29 20.94 8.85 26.33
N ILE A 30 21.98 8.30 25.70
CA ILE A 30 21.93 7.04 24.96
C ILE A 30 21.43 5.90 25.86
N LEU A 31 21.94 5.80 27.09
CA LEU A 31 21.47 4.82 28.07
C LEU A 31 19.99 4.97 28.47
N GLY A 32 19.42 6.17 28.34
CA GLY A 32 18.04 6.47 28.73
C GLY A 32 17.04 6.59 27.59
N CYS A 33 17.47 6.44 26.33
CA CYS A 33 16.62 6.60 25.15
C CYS A 33 16.91 5.48 24.15
N GLU A 34 16.00 4.52 24.05
CA GLU A 34 16.16 3.32 23.23
C GLU A 34 16.34 3.63 21.74
N ALA A 35 15.59 4.60 21.20
CA ALA A 35 15.72 5.03 19.81
C ALA A 35 17.13 5.55 19.49
N CYS A 36 17.64 6.50 20.29
CA CYS A 36 18.99 7.02 20.14
C CYS A 36 20.08 5.97 20.41
N PHE A 37 19.80 4.94 21.22
CA PHE A 37 20.73 3.83 21.44
C PHE A 37 20.89 2.95 20.21
N ARG A 38 19.78 2.57 19.57
CA ARG A 38 19.82 1.77 18.33
C ARG A 38 20.51 2.53 17.20
N GLU A 39 20.12 3.79 16.98
CA GLU A 39 20.75 4.63 15.96
C GLU A 39 22.26 4.80 16.20
N TRP A 40 22.69 5.02 17.45
CA TRP A 40 24.11 5.13 17.76
C TRP A 40 24.87 3.83 17.46
N LYS A 41 24.27 2.67 17.76
CA LYS A 41 24.85 1.36 17.42
C LYS A 41 25.03 1.17 15.92
N ASP A 42 24.00 1.51 15.14
CA ASP A 42 24.04 1.40 13.67
C ASP A 42 25.13 2.28 13.08
N VAL A 43 25.21 3.53 13.56
CA VAL A 43 26.22 4.49 13.09
C VAL A 43 27.63 4.06 13.47
N GLN A 44 27.86 3.55 14.68
CA GLN A 44 29.15 3.00 15.09
C GLN A 44 29.54 1.79 14.25
N TYR A 45 28.61 0.87 13.99
CA TYR A 45 28.85 -0.29 13.15
C TYR A 45 29.26 0.10 11.73
N CYS A 46 28.55 1.06 11.11
CA CYS A 46 28.91 1.57 9.78
C CYS A 46 30.27 2.29 9.77
N HIS A 47 30.57 3.08 10.80
CA HIS A 47 31.86 3.78 10.92
C HIS A 47 33.02 2.81 11.13
N ASP A 48 32.88 1.83 12.01
CA ASP A 48 33.88 0.79 12.26
C ASP A 48 34.10 -0.09 11.02
N MET A 49 33.02 -0.39 10.29
CA MET A 49 33.12 -1.07 9.00
C MET A 49 33.90 -0.23 7.99
N MET A 50 33.65 1.08 7.88
CA MET A 50 34.39 1.96 6.97
C MET A 50 35.85 2.20 7.38
N SER A 51 36.13 2.37 8.68
CA SER A 51 37.49 2.58 9.17
C SER A 51 38.35 1.31 9.11
N SER A 52 37.71 0.13 9.22
CA SER A 52 38.38 -1.16 9.01
C SER A 52 38.80 -1.42 7.56
N LEU A 53 38.36 -0.58 6.61
CA LEU A 53 38.74 -0.67 5.20
C LEU A 53 40.05 0.06 4.86
N ALA A 54 40.79 0.54 5.87
CA ALA A 54 42.16 1.09 5.84
C ALA A 54 42.63 1.74 4.51
N ASP A 55 42.90 3.04 4.58
CA ASP A 55 43.54 3.86 3.55
C ASP A 55 44.88 3.26 3.08
N ASP A 56 44.87 2.46 2.02
CA ASP A 56 46.07 2.32 1.19
C ASP A 56 46.38 3.72 0.61
N PRO A 57 47.62 4.22 0.77
CA PRO A 57 47.97 5.54 0.25
C PRO A 57 47.69 5.56 -1.26
N LEU A 58 46.81 6.49 -1.66
CA LEU A 58 46.46 6.69 -3.07
C LEU A 58 47.75 6.72 -3.91
N PRO A 59 47.88 5.87 -4.94
CA PRO A 59 49.09 5.81 -5.73
C PRO A 59 49.41 7.22 -6.29
N PRO A 60 50.64 7.74 -6.14
CA PRO A 60 50.97 9.14 -6.45
C PRO A 60 50.77 9.52 -7.93
N HIS A 61 50.63 8.54 -8.81
CA HIS A 61 50.34 8.74 -10.22
C HIS A 61 48.83 8.86 -10.53
N LEU A 62 47.94 8.42 -9.63
CA LEU A 62 46.50 8.37 -9.86
C LEU A 62 45.92 9.79 -10.02
N GLU A 63 46.32 10.71 -9.14
CA GLU A 63 45.94 12.13 -9.21
C GLU A 63 46.38 12.75 -10.55
N GLN A 64 47.60 12.44 -10.99
CA GLN A 64 48.12 12.94 -12.27
C GLN A 64 47.39 12.32 -13.46
N SER A 65 47.05 11.03 -13.44
CA SER A 65 46.27 10.39 -14.51
C SER A 65 44.84 10.92 -14.59
N VAL A 66 44.18 11.17 -13.46
CA VAL A 66 42.83 11.74 -13.42
C VAL A 66 42.83 13.18 -13.93
N LEU A 67 43.81 14.01 -13.54
CA LEU A 67 43.95 15.37 -14.05
C LEU A 67 44.31 15.40 -15.54
N ARG A 68 45.04 14.40 -16.05
CA ARG A 68 45.39 14.28 -17.48
C ARG A 68 44.18 13.84 -18.32
N ALA A 69 43.36 12.93 -17.81
CA ALA A 69 42.09 12.51 -18.42
C ALA A 69 41.08 13.67 -18.49
N ALA A 70 40.91 14.42 -17.38
CA ALA A 70 40.01 15.58 -17.34
C ALA A 70 40.43 16.70 -18.32
N ARG A 71 41.75 16.93 -18.49
CA ARG A 71 42.27 17.91 -19.47
C ARG A 71 42.13 17.46 -20.92
N THR A 72 42.21 16.16 -21.19
CA THR A 72 42.04 15.63 -22.55
C THR A 72 40.58 15.64 -22.99
N GLU A 73 39.63 15.44 -22.06
CA GLU A 73 38.20 15.65 -22.34
C GLU A 73 37.82 17.12 -22.56
N ALA A 74 38.38 18.04 -21.77
CA ALA A 74 38.12 19.48 -21.94
C ALA A 74 38.66 20.04 -23.28
N ALA A 75 39.59 19.34 -23.94
CA ALA A 75 40.21 19.76 -25.19
C ALA A 75 39.44 19.35 -26.46
N TYR A 76 38.41 18.50 -26.34
CA TYR A 76 37.53 18.17 -27.47
C TYR A 76 36.26 19.03 -27.45
N PRO A 77 36.06 19.96 -28.40
CA PRO A 77 34.77 20.62 -28.51
C PRO A 77 33.70 19.58 -28.85
N PRO A 78 32.52 19.63 -28.21
CA PRO A 78 31.49 18.62 -28.37
C PRO A 78 31.02 18.55 -29.84
N GLN A 79 31.20 17.40 -30.49
CA GLN A 79 30.74 17.13 -31.86
C GLN A 79 29.20 17.22 -32.01
N SER A 80 28.45 17.35 -30.92
CA SER A 80 26.98 17.50 -30.93
C SER A 80 26.50 18.91 -31.34
N ALA A 81 27.37 19.92 -31.37
CA ALA A 81 26.99 21.27 -31.77
C ALA A 81 26.53 21.38 -33.24
N ARG A 82 26.83 20.40 -34.10
CA ARG A 82 26.42 20.42 -35.53
C ARG A 82 25.01 19.87 -35.80
N ARG A 83 24.37 19.19 -34.83
CA ARG A 83 23.05 18.54 -35.03
C ARG A 83 21.86 19.32 -34.44
N TYR A 84 22.09 20.27 -33.55
CA TYR A 84 21.03 21.03 -32.85
C TYR A 84 20.57 22.34 -33.52
N TRP A 85 21.20 22.79 -34.61
CA TRP A 85 20.79 24.04 -35.28
C TRP A 85 19.54 23.90 -36.14
N LYS A 86 19.23 22.70 -36.64
CA LYS A 86 18.06 22.46 -37.49
C LYS A 86 16.71 22.74 -36.78
N PRO A 87 16.46 22.30 -35.52
CA PRO A 87 15.22 22.63 -34.83
C PRO A 87 15.13 24.11 -34.42
N LEU A 88 16.25 24.76 -34.08
CA LEU A 88 16.30 26.19 -33.75
C LEU A 88 16.02 27.09 -34.96
N ALA A 89 16.55 26.74 -36.14
CA ALA A 89 16.24 27.44 -37.38
C ALA A 89 14.78 27.28 -37.80
N ALA A 90 14.18 26.10 -37.57
CA ALA A 90 12.77 25.87 -37.83
C ALA A 90 11.86 26.69 -36.90
N ALA A 91 12.18 26.75 -35.60
CA ALA A 91 11.45 27.57 -34.64
C ALA A 91 11.54 29.08 -34.96
N ALA A 92 12.71 29.56 -35.36
CA ALA A 92 12.91 30.95 -35.79
C ALA A 92 12.11 31.29 -37.06
N ALA A 93 12.01 30.37 -38.02
CA ALA A 93 11.21 30.56 -39.23
C ALA A 93 9.70 30.66 -38.92
N VAL A 94 9.18 29.84 -38.00
CA VAL A 94 7.77 29.91 -37.57
C VAL A 94 7.47 31.24 -36.88
N LEU A 95 8.36 31.71 -36.00
CA LEU A 95 8.19 33.02 -35.34
C LEU A 95 8.25 34.19 -36.32
N ALA A 96 9.10 34.12 -37.36
CA ALA A 96 9.15 35.13 -38.41
C ALA A 96 7.85 35.16 -39.25
N ILE A 97 7.27 34.00 -39.55
CA ILE A 97 5.99 33.89 -40.26
C ILE A 97 4.84 34.43 -39.39
N LEU A 98 4.81 34.12 -38.10
CA LEU A 98 3.79 34.62 -37.17
C LEU A 98 3.91 36.14 -36.94
N GLY A 99 5.13 36.66 -36.80
CA GLY A 99 5.37 38.10 -36.69
C GLY A 99 5.01 38.87 -37.97
N GLY A 100 5.36 38.32 -39.14
CA GLY A 100 5.01 38.90 -40.44
C GLY A 100 3.51 38.89 -40.71
N SER A 101 2.83 37.79 -40.39
CA SER A 101 1.37 37.67 -40.55
C SER A 101 0.60 38.57 -39.59
N TYR A 102 1.09 38.75 -38.34
CA TYR A 102 0.51 39.73 -37.41
C TYR A 102 0.68 41.18 -37.90
N SER A 103 1.88 41.53 -38.39
CA SER A 103 2.14 42.88 -38.91
C SER A 103 1.35 43.19 -40.19
N TYR A 104 1.15 42.18 -41.05
CA TYR A 104 0.27 42.26 -42.21
C TYR A 104 -1.20 42.44 -41.81
N TYR A 105 -1.68 41.68 -40.81
CA TYR A 105 -3.04 41.83 -40.30
C TYR A 105 -3.30 43.19 -39.64
N SER A 106 -2.31 43.74 -38.93
CA SER A 106 -2.45 45.06 -38.30
C SER A 106 -2.42 46.21 -39.29
N SER A 107 -1.76 46.05 -40.45
CA SER A 107 -1.64 47.09 -41.47
C SER A 107 -2.78 47.08 -42.49
N ASN A 108 -3.50 45.96 -42.63
CA ASN A 108 -4.58 45.79 -43.61
C ASN A 108 -6.00 45.77 -43.03
N GLN A 109 -6.23 46.27 -41.81
CA GLN A 109 -7.62 46.47 -41.37
C GLN A 109 -8.27 47.63 -42.16
N PRO A 110 -9.36 47.38 -42.92
CA PRO A 110 -10.17 48.44 -43.49
C PRO A 110 -10.91 49.16 -42.35
N GLY A 111 -10.85 50.49 -42.35
CA GLY A 111 -11.42 51.33 -41.29
C GLY A 111 -12.87 50.98 -40.96
N PHE A 112 -13.09 50.45 -39.76
CA PHE A 112 -14.41 50.35 -39.17
C PHE A 112 -14.79 51.73 -38.61
N ILE A 113 -15.72 52.37 -39.29
CA ILE A 113 -16.35 53.63 -38.88
C ILE A 113 -17.15 53.34 -37.59
N GLY A 114 -16.82 54.05 -36.52
CA GLY A 114 -17.47 53.92 -35.23
C GLY A 114 -18.90 54.44 -35.26
N GLU A 115 -19.85 53.56 -34.96
CA GLU A 115 -21.20 53.95 -34.58
C GLU A 115 -21.26 54.09 -33.05
N ARG A 116 -21.68 55.28 -32.63
CA ARG A 116 -21.67 55.78 -31.25
C ARG A 116 -22.96 55.33 -30.57
N LEU A 117 -22.89 54.39 -29.63
CA LEU A 117 -24.00 54.06 -28.74
C LEU A 117 -23.72 54.63 -27.35
N THR A 118 -24.31 55.81 -27.09
CA THR A 118 -24.46 56.40 -25.78
C THR A 118 -25.44 55.57 -24.95
N ILE A 119 -24.96 54.99 -23.85
CA ILE A 119 -25.81 54.62 -22.71
C ILE A 119 -25.26 55.35 -21.48
N THR A 120 -26.20 56.01 -20.82
CA THR A 120 -26.04 57.00 -19.75
C THR A 120 -25.57 56.38 -18.44
N ASP A 121 -24.67 57.14 -17.83
CA ASP A 121 -24.08 57.05 -16.51
C ASP A 121 -25.11 57.34 -15.39
N SER A 122 -25.08 56.55 -14.32
CA SER A 122 -25.44 57.04 -13.00
C SER A 122 -24.64 56.38 -11.88
N ARG A 123 -23.54 57.07 -11.52
CA ARG A 123 -23.15 57.49 -10.16
C ARG A 123 -22.77 56.41 -9.15
N PHE A 124 -21.46 56.29 -8.95
CA PHE A 124 -20.87 56.32 -7.60
C PHE A 124 -20.31 57.72 -7.32
N PRO A 125 -20.31 58.16 -6.05
CA PRO A 125 -19.14 58.88 -5.58
C PRO A 125 -18.55 58.24 -4.31
N ASP A 126 -17.24 58.35 -4.29
CA ASP A 126 -16.29 57.92 -3.30
C ASP A 126 -16.25 58.82 -2.04
N SER A 127 -15.64 58.23 -1.01
CA SER A 127 -14.82 58.85 0.04
C SER A 127 -15.46 59.57 1.24
N ASP A 128 -15.13 58.98 2.39
CA ASP A 128 -14.59 59.59 3.61
C ASP A 128 -15.42 60.63 4.39
N LYS A 129 -15.86 60.19 5.58
CA LYS A 129 -15.37 60.72 6.86
C LYS A 129 -15.73 59.82 8.03
N ILE A 130 -14.69 59.50 8.79
CA ILE A 130 -14.69 58.88 10.11
C ILE A 130 -15.38 59.84 11.10
N ASP A 131 -16.31 59.34 11.92
CA ASP A 131 -16.38 59.79 13.31
C ASP A 131 -17.04 58.75 14.24
N LEU A 132 -16.52 58.72 15.46
CA LEU A 132 -16.81 57.76 16.53
C LEU A 132 -18.23 57.92 17.09
N GLY A 133 -18.95 56.81 17.23
CA GLY A 133 -20.32 56.81 17.75
C GLY A 133 -20.76 55.47 18.34
N THR A 134 -20.36 55.24 19.58
CA THR A 134 -20.95 54.38 20.60
C THR A 134 -22.36 53.85 20.29
N THR A 135 -22.52 52.54 20.15
CA THR A 135 -23.81 51.88 20.43
C THR A 135 -23.59 50.50 21.07
N ARG A 136 -24.26 50.36 22.21
CA ARG A 136 -24.25 49.24 23.14
C ARG A 136 -24.95 48.04 22.51
N PHE A 137 -24.28 46.89 22.48
CA PHE A 137 -24.95 45.61 22.25
C PHE A 137 -25.53 45.08 23.55
N ALA A 138 -26.78 44.63 23.44
CA ALA A 138 -27.60 44.10 24.51
C ALA A 138 -27.06 42.77 25.05
N VAL A 139 -27.03 42.69 26.37
CA VAL A 139 -26.78 41.48 27.16
C VAL A 139 -28.11 40.73 27.34
N PRO A 140 -28.21 39.43 27.03
CA PRO A 140 -29.30 38.60 27.54
C PRO A 140 -29.03 38.20 29.01
N PRO A 141 -30.05 38.17 29.89
CA PRO A 141 -29.86 37.96 31.32
C PRO A 141 -29.60 36.50 31.68
N ASP A 142 -28.90 36.37 32.80
CA ASP A 142 -28.32 35.19 33.42
C ASP A 142 -29.30 34.03 33.68
N SER A 143 -28.77 32.83 33.44
CA SER A 143 -29.29 31.55 33.92
C SER A 143 -28.93 31.32 35.38
N ASP A 144 -29.89 30.81 36.12
CA ASP A 144 -29.85 30.51 37.54
C ASP A 144 -28.65 29.67 38.01
N SER A 145 -28.14 30.08 39.16
CA SER A 145 -27.12 29.41 39.96
C SER A 145 -27.69 28.16 40.64
N VAL A 146 -27.18 26.99 40.28
CA VAL A 146 -27.37 25.75 41.05
C VAL A 146 -26.18 25.55 41.98
N SER A 147 -26.50 25.55 43.27
CA SER A 147 -25.64 25.26 44.41
C SER A 147 -25.07 23.84 44.35
N VAL A 148 -23.75 23.75 44.50
CA VAL A 148 -23.02 22.49 44.72
C VAL A 148 -23.16 22.09 46.18
N GLU A 149 -24.06 21.16 46.48
CA GLU A 149 -24.17 20.53 47.80
C GLU A 149 -23.27 19.28 47.84
N LYS A 150 -22.23 19.33 48.67
CA LYS A 150 -21.38 18.20 49.05
C LYS A 150 -22.20 17.19 49.83
N VAL A 151 -22.49 16.03 49.23
CA VAL A 151 -22.98 14.86 49.97
C VAL A 151 -21.92 13.75 49.91
N SER A 152 -21.17 13.66 51.01
CA SER A 152 -20.41 12.49 51.40
C SER A 152 -21.36 11.36 51.80
N ARG A 153 -21.32 10.22 51.10
CA ARG A 153 -21.95 8.97 51.54
C ARG A 153 -21.00 7.78 51.50
N THR A 154 -20.66 7.39 52.71
CA THR A 154 -20.26 6.09 53.26
C THR A 154 -20.45 4.87 52.36
N VAL A 155 -19.34 4.18 52.13
CA VAL A 155 -19.25 2.81 51.61
C VAL A 155 -19.70 1.83 52.70
N ARG A 156 -20.74 1.03 52.41
CA ARG A 156 -21.00 -0.25 53.10
C ARG A 156 -21.06 -1.35 52.06
N GLY A 157 -20.10 -2.27 52.15
CA GLY A 157 -20.06 -3.49 51.36
C GLY A 157 -21.18 -4.45 51.77
N ILE A 158 -21.81 -5.04 50.75
CA ILE A 158 -22.67 -6.20 50.87
C ILE A 158 -22.12 -7.21 49.87
N GLU A 159 -21.54 -8.30 50.39
CA GLU A 159 -21.22 -9.51 49.63
C GLU A 159 -22.52 -10.23 49.24
N PRO A 160 -22.58 -10.85 48.04
CA PRO A 160 -23.46 -11.99 47.82
C PRO A 160 -22.64 -13.28 47.78
N ARG A 161 -22.87 -14.10 48.79
CA ARG A 161 -22.48 -15.51 48.90
C ARG A 161 -23.44 -16.33 48.04
N LEU A 162 -22.98 -16.84 46.89
CA LEU A 162 -23.72 -17.78 46.06
C LEU A 162 -23.19 -19.20 46.30
N GLU A 163 -23.99 -19.98 47.04
CA GLU A 163 -23.85 -21.43 47.14
C GLU A 163 -24.26 -22.08 45.82
N ILE A 164 -23.34 -22.81 45.19
CA ILE A 164 -23.67 -23.79 44.14
C ILE A 164 -23.40 -25.18 44.72
N LYS A 165 -24.49 -25.87 45.09
CA LYS A 165 -24.54 -27.32 45.27
C LYS A 165 -25.05 -27.96 43.97
N LYS A 166 -24.26 -28.86 43.38
CA LYS A 166 -24.65 -30.10 42.65
C LYS A 166 -23.38 -30.66 42.00
N ALA A 167 -22.83 -31.75 42.52
CA ALA A 167 -23.15 -33.15 42.18
C ALA A 167 -22.17 -33.69 41.12
N LEU A 168 -21.13 -34.38 41.61
CA LEU A 168 -20.27 -35.28 40.83
C LEU A 168 -21.09 -36.44 40.25
N PRO A 169 -20.63 -36.99 39.12
CA PRO A 169 -20.47 -38.43 39.03
C PRO A 169 -19.01 -38.81 38.78
N GLN A 170 -18.60 -39.83 39.52
CA GLN A 170 -17.38 -40.61 39.35
C GLN A 170 -17.45 -41.37 38.03
N ASN A 171 -16.35 -41.39 37.27
CA ASN A 171 -15.89 -42.58 36.55
C ASN A 171 -14.45 -42.36 36.10
N THR A 172 -13.54 -42.99 36.85
CA THR A 172 -12.15 -43.25 36.52
C THR A 172 -12.09 -44.49 35.63
N GLU A 173 -11.62 -44.35 34.40
CA GLU A 173 -11.00 -45.46 33.67
C GLU A 173 -9.56 -45.10 33.34
N THR A 174 -8.72 -46.06 33.72
CA THR A 174 -7.27 -46.06 33.78
C THR A 174 -6.71 -46.38 32.39
N LEU A 175 -5.78 -45.58 31.89
CA LEU A 175 -4.89 -45.98 30.79
C LEU A 175 -3.46 -45.58 31.15
N GLU A 176 -2.73 -46.56 31.69
CA GLU A 176 -1.29 -46.57 31.84
C GLU A 176 -0.63 -46.60 30.46
N ILE A 177 0.15 -45.57 30.12
CA ILE A 177 1.24 -45.70 29.14
C ILE A 177 2.50 -45.04 29.71
N ALA A 178 3.48 -45.92 29.92
CA ALA A 178 4.91 -45.78 30.19
C ALA A 178 5.55 -44.37 30.09
N LEU A 179 6.09 -43.95 31.24
CA LEU A 179 7.10 -42.91 31.41
C LEU A 179 8.45 -43.35 30.81
N ALA A 180 8.86 -42.74 29.70
CA ALA A 180 10.25 -42.67 29.27
C ALA A 180 10.87 -41.33 29.73
N LYS A 181 12.08 -41.41 30.29
CA LYS A 181 12.84 -40.31 30.93
C LYS A 181 13.19 -39.19 29.93
N PRO A 182 13.12 -37.90 30.32
CA PRO A 182 13.71 -36.83 29.53
C PRO A 182 15.20 -36.66 29.86
N THR A 183 16.03 -36.81 28.84
CA THR A 183 17.43 -36.36 28.81
C THR A 183 17.49 -34.84 28.73
N LYS A 184 18.35 -34.23 29.56
CA LYS A 184 18.73 -32.82 29.53
C LYS A 184 19.24 -32.40 28.15
N THR A 185 18.67 -31.35 27.58
CA THR A 185 19.32 -30.46 26.62
C THR A 185 18.91 -29.03 26.93
N ASP A 186 19.91 -28.15 26.98
CA ASP A 186 19.85 -26.75 27.39
C ASP A 186 18.92 -25.90 26.49
N PRO A 187 18.26 -24.85 27.01
CA PRO A 187 17.54 -23.90 26.18
C PRO A 187 18.53 -22.90 25.57
N ILE A 188 18.73 -23.00 24.25
CA ILE A 188 19.23 -21.90 23.43
C ILE A 188 18.13 -20.86 23.36
N VAL A 189 18.33 -19.72 24.03
CA VAL A 189 17.49 -18.54 23.91
C VAL A 189 17.95 -17.77 22.66
N GLU A 190 17.23 -17.95 21.55
CA GLU A 190 17.34 -17.06 20.39
C GLU A 190 16.52 -15.79 20.67
N HIS A 191 17.23 -14.71 21.02
CA HIS A 191 16.69 -13.36 20.97
C HIS A 191 16.56 -12.93 19.51
N ILE A 192 15.32 -12.88 19.01
CA ILE A 192 14.99 -12.21 17.75
C ILE A 192 14.99 -10.70 18.02
N SER A 193 16.02 -10.00 17.55
CA SER A 193 16.03 -8.53 17.45
C SER A 193 15.84 -8.15 15.98
N GLU A 194 14.64 -7.69 15.64
CA GLU A 194 14.35 -7.04 14.36
C GLU A 194 14.71 -5.55 14.44
N ASP A 195 15.72 -5.15 13.69
CA ASP A 195 15.88 -3.76 13.26
C ASP A 195 16.75 -3.71 12.00
N GLN A 196 16.22 -3.19 10.89
CA GLN A 196 17.03 -2.86 9.70
C GLN A 196 16.54 -1.53 9.10
N SER A 197 17.28 -0.48 9.44
CA SER A 197 17.27 0.83 8.79
C SER A 197 18.00 0.74 7.44
N VAL A 198 17.38 1.28 6.38
CA VAL A 198 17.94 1.28 5.02
C VAL A 198 18.93 2.44 4.90
N GLY A 199 20.23 2.15 4.96
CA GLY A 199 21.32 3.11 4.75
C GLY A 199 22.61 2.46 4.25
N ALA A 200 23.24 3.08 3.24
CA ALA A 200 24.56 2.82 2.65
C ALA A 200 24.93 1.34 2.34
N TYR A 201 24.86 0.97 1.05
CA TYR A 201 25.18 -0.37 0.54
C TYR A 201 26.67 -0.75 0.73
N GLY A 202 26.99 -1.41 1.85
CA GLY A 202 28.21 -2.20 2.00
C GLY A 202 28.00 -3.60 1.44
N PHE A 203 28.31 -3.81 0.15
CA PHE A 203 28.31 -5.15 -0.45
C PHE A 203 29.51 -5.96 0.07
N LYS A 204 29.26 -7.00 0.88
CA LYS A 204 30.23 -8.09 1.09
C LYS A 204 29.67 -9.38 0.45
N PRO A 205 30.34 -9.95 -0.57
CA PRO A 205 29.88 -11.19 -1.19
C PRO A 205 30.01 -12.37 -0.22
N LYS A 206 28.89 -13.05 0.11
CA LYS A 206 28.88 -14.25 0.97
C LYS A 206 28.36 -15.53 0.30
N ASP A 207 27.95 -15.47 -0.97
CA ASP A 207 27.41 -16.65 -1.65
C ASP A 207 28.50 -17.42 -2.40
N GLU A 208 29.19 -18.32 -1.68
CA GLU A 208 30.22 -19.22 -2.24
C GLU A 208 29.65 -20.52 -2.84
N LYS A 209 28.34 -20.81 -2.70
CA LYS A 209 27.81 -22.16 -2.97
C LYS A 209 27.11 -22.38 -4.31
N ALA A 210 26.99 -21.37 -5.19
CA ALA A 210 26.23 -21.52 -6.44
C ALA A 210 27.06 -21.52 -7.74
N ALA A 211 28.39 -21.43 -7.70
CA ALA A 211 29.22 -21.21 -8.90
C ALA A 211 30.07 -22.43 -9.35
N VAL A 212 29.62 -23.68 -9.12
CA VAL A 212 30.47 -24.87 -9.36
C VAL A 212 30.35 -25.47 -10.77
N ILE A 213 29.51 -24.94 -11.66
CA ILE A 213 29.38 -25.52 -13.01
C ILE A 213 29.34 -24.38 -14.03
N LEU A 214 30.51 -23.86 -14.46
CA LEU A 214 30.78 -23.35 -15.83
C LEU A 214 32.13 -22.61 -16.07
N THR A 215 33.13 -22.63 -15.20
CA THR A 215 34.43 -21.95 -15.47
C THR A 215 35.64 -22.87 -15.35
N ALA A 216 35.91 -23.64 -16.40
CA ALA A 216 37.21 -24.28 -16.59
C ALA A 216 38.17 -23.28 -17.26
N ASN A 217 39.20 -22.84 -16.50
CA ASN A 217 40.41 -22.11 -16.93
C ASN A 217 40.49 -20.57 -16.77
N THR A 218 39.69 -19.91 -15.92
CA THR A 218 40.11 -18.61 -15.38
C THR A 218 41.05 -18.85 -14.20
N THR A 219 42.25 -18.29 -14.24
CA THR A 219 43.15 -18.40 -13.08
C THR A 219 42.62 -17.52 -11.96
N ARG A 220 42.82 -17.94 -10.70
CA ARG A 220 42.43 -17.14 -9.52
C ARG A 220 43.09 -15.74 -9.52
N GLU A 221 44.22 -15.59 -10.19
CA GLU A 221 44.91 -14.31 -10.36
C GLU A 221 44.11 -13.35 -11.26
N ASP A 222 43.43 -13.85 -12.29
CA ASP A 222 42.60 -13.02 -13.19
C ASP A 222 41.35 -12.48 -12.47
N GLU A 223 40.77 -13.24 -11.54
CA GLU A 223 39.59 -12.82 -10.79
C GLU A 223 39.89 -11.67 -9.82
N ASN A 224 41.04 -11.69 -9.14
CA ASN A 224 41.47 -10.61 -8.25
C ASN A 224 41.68 -9.30 -9.00
N VAL A 225 42.31 -9.34 -10.18
CA VAL A 225 42.55 -8.14 -11.00
C VAL A 225 41.23 -7.55 -11.47
N VAL A 226 40.28 -8.39 -11.89
CA VAL A 226 38.94 -7.95 -12.29
C VAL A 226 38.16 -7.37 -11.12
N GLU A 227 38.27 -7.96 -9.93
CA GLU A 227 37.68 -7.42 -8.72
C GLU A 227 38.25 -6.03 -8.38
N GLU A 228 39.57 -5.84 -8.43
CA GLU A 228 40.20 -4.53 -8.20
C GLU A 228 39.75 -3.48 -9.23
N LEU A 229 39.62 -3.87 -10.50
CA LEU A 229 39.12 -2.99 -11.54
C LEU A 229 37.64 -2.62 -11.27
N PHE A 230 36.81 -3.59 -10.89
CA PHE A 230 35.43 -3.33 -10.51
C PHE A 230 35.34 -2.36 -9.31
N ARG A 231 36.19 -2.54 -8.29
CA ARG A 231 36.29 -1.64 -7.13
C ARG A 231 36.65 -0.21 -7.53
N THR A 232 37.46 -0.03 -8.58
CA THR A 232 37.77 1.30 -9.13
C THR A 232 36.50 1.96 -9.70
N GLY A 233 35.71 1.22 -10.47
CA GLY A 233 34.40 1.67 -10.95
C GLY A 233 33.43 2.01 -9.82
N LEU A 234 33.38 1.17 -8.79
CA LEU A 234 32.55 1.39 -7.60
C LEU A 234 32.98 2.65 -6.83
N THR A 235 34.28 2.91 -6.74
CA THR A 235 34.81 4.14 -6.11
C THR A 235 34.38 5.37 -6.90
N LEU A 236 34.42 5.31 -8.23
CA LEU A 236 33.93 6.39 -9.10
C LEU A 236 32.43 6.63 -8.89
N TYR A 237 31.62 5.57 -8.86
CA TYR A 237 30.19 5.63 -8.57
C TYR A 237 29.91 6.29 -7.21
N ASN A 238 30.56 5.82 -6.14
CA ASN A 238 30.37 6.35 -4.78
C ASN A 238 30.81 7.82 -4.67
N LYS A 239 31.86 8.22 -5.38
CA LYS A 239 32.33 9.62 -5.43
C LYS A 239 31.24 10.56 -5.95
N ALA A 240 30.32 10.11 -6.81
CA ALA A 240 29.22 10.94 -7.30
C ALA A 240 28.34 11.48 -6.16
N PHE A 241 28.14 10.69 -5.09
CA PHE A 241 27.31 11.07 -3.95
C PHE A 241 28.00 12.05 -2.98
N THR A 242 29.30 12.30 -3.18
CA THR A 242 30.04 13.38 -2.47
C THR A 242 29.91 14.72 -3.19
N LYS A 243 29.29 14.75 -4.37
CA LYS A 243 29.12 15.93 -5.22
C LYS A 243 27.65 16.29 -5.36
N ILE A 244 27.39 17.50 -5.85
CA ILE A 244 26.04 18.05 -6.08
C ILE A 244 25.94 18.60 -7.51
N GLY A 245 24.71 18.72 -8.02
CA GLY A 245 24.45 19.35 -9.32
C GLY A 245 25.12 18.65 -10.50
N GLU A 246 25.71 19.43 -11.41
CA GLU A 246 26.28 18.93 -12.68
C GLU A 246 27.53 18.05 -12.48
N ASP A 247 28.31 18.29 -11.42
CA ASP A 247 29.46 17.45 -11.09
C ASP A 247 29.02 16.02 -10.76
N ARG A 248 27.96 15.88 -9.94
CA ARG A 248 27.37 14.58 -9.63
C ARG A 248 26.89 13.87 -10.89
N ARG A 249 26.17 14.59 -11.76
CA ARG A 249 25.67 14.08 -13.04
C ARG A 249 26.80 13.59 -13.95
N THR A 250 27.89 14.35 -14.03
CA THR A 250 29.06 14.02 -14.85
C THR A 250 29.77 12.76 -14.34
N ILE A 251 29.94 12.63 -13.02
CA ILE A 251 30.57 11.44 -12.42
C ILE A 251 29.69 10.20 -12.63
N LEU A 252 28.37 10.29 -12.47
CA LEU A 252 27.46 9.16 -12.73
C LEU A 252 27.52 8.71 -14.20
N LYS A 253 27.53 9.66 -15.16
CA LYS A 253 27.71 9.32 -16.58
C LYS A 253 29.05 8.65 -16.86
N SER A 254 30.11 9.09 -16.19
CA SER A 254 31.44 8.49 -16.29
C SER A 254 31.45 7.06 -15.73
N ALA A 255 30.76 6.81 -14.61
CA ALA A 255 30.59 5.48 -14.05
C ALA A 255 29.81 4.56 -15.00
N ILE A 256 28.76 5.06 -15.66
CA ILE A 256 28.02 4.29 -16.68
C ILE A 256 28.93 3.85 -17.82
N ILE A 257 29.76 4.77 -18.36
CA ILE A 257 30.73 4.45 -19.42
C ILE A 257 31.72 3.40 -18.93
N PHE A 258 32.29 3.60 -17.74
CA PHE A 258 33.23 2.67 -17.13
C PHE A 258 32.68 1.24 -17.04
N PHE A 259 31.46 1.07 -16.50
CA PHE A 259 30.89 -0.27 -16.33
C PHE A 259 30.48 -0.93 -17.66
N ARG A 260 30.15 -0.14 -18.70
CA ARG A 260 29.94 -0.67 -20.06
C ARG A 260 31.24 -1.16 -20.67
N ASP A 261 32.31 -0.38 -20.53
CA ASP A 261 33.63 -0.78 -21.02
C ASP A 261 34.12 -2.03 -20.28
N PHE A 262 33.88 -2.11 -18.96
CA PHE A 262 34.16 -3.28 -18.14
C PHE A 262 33.46 -4.55 -18.66
N GLU A 263 32.18 -4.46 -19.02
CA GLU A 263 31.43 -5.57 -19.63
C GLU A 263 32.10 -6.06 -20.93
N THR A 264 32.52 -5.12 -21.80
CA THR A 264 33.15 -5.48 -23.08
C THR A 264 34.54 -6.10 -22.92
N GLN A 265 35.30 -5.68 -21.89
CA GLN A 265 36.67 -6.13 -21.66
C GLN A 265 36.73 -7.48 -20.93
N HIS A 266 35.72 -7.81 -20.11
CA HIS A 266 35.72 -9.00 -19.26
C HIS A 266 34.46 -9.88 -19.42
N PRO A 267 34.10 -10.31 -20.65
CA PRO A 267 32.85 -11.02 -20.92
C PRO A 267 32.69 -12.35 -20.16
N SER A 268 33.78 -12.97 -19.70
CA SER A 268 33.74 -14.21 -18.92
C SER A 268 33.38 -14.00 -17.44
N MET A 269 33.35 -12.76 -16.95
CA MET A 269 33.20 -12.44 -15.53
C MET A 269 31.74 -12.14 -15.17
N HIS A 270 30.88 -13.14 -15.38
CA HIS A 270 29.41 -13.03 -15.32
C HIS A 270 28.90 -12.29 -14.07
N ARG A 271 29.43 -12.65 -12.89
CA ARG A 271 29.05 -12.05 -11.60
C ARG A 271 29.34 -10.54 -11.54
N TRP A 272 30.55 -10.14 -11.92
CA TRP A 272 30.97 -8.73 -11.85
C TRP A 272 30.25 -7.89 -12.90
N ILE A 273 29.96 -8.46 -14.07
CA ILE A 273 29.16 -7.79 -15.10
C ILE A 273 27.73 -7.56 -14.59
N ALA A 274 27.11 -8.55 -13.93
CA ALA A 274 25.78 -8.39 -13.34
C ALA A 274 25.72 -7.21 -12.36
N TYR A 275 26.70 -7.10 -11.46
CA TYR A 275 26.81 -5.95 -10.55
C TYR A 275 27.08 -4.64 -11.30
N GLY A 276 27.92 -4.65 -12.33
CA GLY A 276 28.19 -3.46 -13.16
C GLY A 276 26.92 -2.94 -13.84
N LYS A 277 26.11 -3.84 -14.43
CA LYS A 277 24.81 -3.49 -15.01
C LYS A 277 23.80 -2.99 -13.98
N PHE A 278 23.79 -3.58 -12.79
CA PHE A 278 22.98 -3.07 -11.69
C PHE A 278 23.38 -1.62 -11.34
N LEU A 279 24.68 -1.33 -11.22
CA LEU A 279 25.17 0.03 -10.94
C LEU A 279 24.91 1.01 -12.09
N ILE A 280 24.89 0.55 -13.34
CA ILE A 280 24.42 1.34 -14.49
C ILE A 280 22.95 1.73 -14.31
N ALA A 281 22.09 0.76 -13.98
CA ALA A 281 20.67 1.01 -13.71
C ALA A 281 20.47 1.98 -12.54
N ASP A 282 21.22 1.81 -11.46
CA ASP A 282 21.20 2.69 -10.28
C ASP A 282 21.67 4.11 -10.63
N SER A 283 22.71 4.24 -11.46
CA SER A 283 23.19 5.53 -11.95
C SER A 283 22.12 6.25 -12.79
N TYR A 284 21.40 5.53 -13.67
CA TYR A 284 20.29 6.11 -14.42
C TYR A 284 19.16 6.57 -13.50
N ARG A 285 18.83 5.82 -12.45
CA ARG A 285 17.86 6.25 -11.43
C ARG A 285 18.28 7.56 -10.80
N GLU A 286 19.51 7.65 -10.32
CA GLU A 286 20.03 8.85 -9.65
C GLU A 286 20.13 10.07 -10.58
N LEU A 287 20.17 9.85 -11.90
CA LEU A 287 20.10 10.88 -12.92
C LEU A 287 18.66 11.34 -13.25
N GLY A 288 17.64 10.69 -12.68
CA GLY A 288 16.23 10.92 -13.02
C GLY A 288 15.81 10.31 -14.35
N GLU A 289 16.62 9.43 -14.95
CA GLU A 289 16.34 8.76 -16.22
C GLU A 289 15.62 7.42 -15.94
N ILE A 290 14.39 7.51 -15.43
CA ILE A 290 13.63 6.39 -14.85
C ILE A 290 13.41 5.23 -15.83
N ASP A 291 12.99 5.53 -17.06
CA ASP A 291 12.77 4.50 -18.09
C ASP A 291 14.06 3.72 -18.42
N ALA A 292 15.19 4.44 -18.48
CA ALA A 292 16.50 3.82 -18.70
C ALA A 292 16.90 2.96 -17.50
N ALA A 293 16.65 3.42 -16.28
CA ALA A 293 16.90 2.63 -15.07
C ALA A 293 16.10 1.32 -15.07
N ILE A 294 14.78 1.38 -15.31
CA ILE A 294 13.90 0.20 -15.37
C ILE A 294 14.35 -0.75 -16.49
N ALA A 295 14.67 -0.23 -17.68
CA ALA A 295 15.14 -1.05 -18.79
C ALA A 295 16.43 -1.82 -18.43
N ASN A 296 17.39 -1.18 -17.76
CA ASN A 296 18.63 -1.83 -17.33
C ASN A 296 18.39 -2.82 -16.17
N TYR A 297 17.52 -2.52 -15.20
CA TYR A 297 17.15 -3.50 -14.16
C TYR A 297 16.48 -4.74 -14.75
N ARG A 298 15.55 -4.58 -15.70
CA ARG A 298 14.93 -5.70 -16.41
C ARG A 298 15.96 -6.49 -17.22
N GLN A 299 16.96 -5.82 -17.78
CA GLN A 299 18.07 -6.50 -18.43
C GLN A 299 18.89 -7.33 -17.44
N VAL A 300 19.19 -6.81 -16.25
CA VAL A 300 19.87 -7.58 -15.19
C VAL A 300 19.08 -8.84 -14.84
N ILE A 301 17.76 -8.74 -14.66
CA ILE A 301 16.89 -9.87 -14.34
C ILE A 301 16.91 -10.93 -15.46
N ARG A 302 16.87 -10.51 -16.73
CA ARG A 302 16.87 -11.45 -17.87
C ARG A 302 18.21 -12.11 -18.11
N ASP A 303 19.29 -11.32 -18.13
CA ASP A 303 20.61 -11.78 -18.51
C ASP A 303 21.29 -12.58 -17.38
N TYR A 304 20.90 -12.34 -16.12
CA TYR A 304 21.55 -12.90 -14.92
C TYR A 304 20.54 -13.55 -13.96
N ALA A 305 19.59 -14.31 -14.51
CA ALA A 305 18.55 -14.99 -13.73
C ALA A 305 19.11 -16.03 -12.74
N ASP A 306 20.33 -16.53 -12.97
CA ASP A 306 21.08 -17.43 -12.08
C ASP A 306 21.59 -16.75 -10.81
N LEU A 307 21.78 -15.42 -10.84
CA LEU A 307 22.23 -14.62 -9.71
C LEU A 307 21.03 -14.05 -8.96
N GLU A 308 20.40 -14.90 -8.15
CA GLU A 308 19.16 -14.61 -7.41
C GLU A 308 19.22 -13.28 -6.65
N SER A 309 20.34 -12.98 -5.99
CA SER A 309 20.51 -11.73 -5.24
C SER A 309 20.44 -10.50 -6.15
N CYS A 310 21.08 -10.51 -7.32
CA CYS A 310 20.99 -9.41 -8.30
C CYS A 310 19.57 -9.26 -8.83
N GLY A 311 18.93 -10.37 -9.23
CA GLY A 311 17.55 -10.38 -9.72
C GLY A 311 16.56 -9.82 -8.70
N LYS A 312 16.65 -10.26 -7.43
CA LYS A 312 15.81 -9.76 -6.33
C LYS A 312 15.97 -8.25 -6.16
N HIS A 313 17.20 -7.74 -6.04
CA HIS A 313 17.45 -6.31 -5.84
C HIS A 313 17.00 -5.46 -7.04
N ALA A 314 17.18 -5.96 -8.27
CA ALA A 314 16.74 -5.28 -9.47
C ALA A 314 15.21 -5.13 -9.49
N ARG A 315 14.46 -6.19 -9.15
CA ARG A 315 13.00 -6.13 -9.06
C ARG A 315 12.52 -5.19 -7.96
N LEU A 316 13.13 -5.25 -6.76
CA LEU A 316 12.82 -4.31 -5.67
C LEU A 316 13.01 -2.86 -6.12
N SER A 317 14.05 -2.59 -6.90
CA SER A 317 14.35 -1.26 -7.43
C SER A 317 13.32 -0.81 -8.47
N ILE A 318 12.86 -1.72 -9.35
CA ILE A 318 11.78 -1.45 -10.31
C ILE A 318 10.48 -1.12 -9.58
N VAL A 319 10.04 -1.96 -8.64
CA VAL A 319 8.80 -1.74 -7.87
C VAL A 319 8.84 -0.41 -7.14
N LYS A 320 9.96 -0.09 -6.49
CA LYS A 320 10.15 1.21 -5.82
C LYS A 320 10.02 2.38 -6.80
N LEU A 321 10.70 2.33 -7.94
CA LEU A 321 10.64 3.37 -8.96
C LEU A 321 9.22 3.57 -9.51
N LEU A 322 8.54 2.47 -9.83
CA LEU A 322 7.19 2.52 -10.36
C LEU A 322 6.20 3.08 -9.33
N LEU A 323 6.35 2.71 -8.05
CA LEU A 323 5.55 3.27 -6.96
C LEU A 323 5.75 4.78 -6.82
N ASP A 324 6.97 5.28 -6.95
CA ASP A 324 7.28 6.70 -6.73
C ASP A 324 6.83 7.60 -7.89
N GLU A 325 6.96 7.14 -9.13
CA GLU A 325 6.80 7.98 -10.33
C GLU A 325 5.44 7.82 -11.05
N THR A 326 4.81 6.65 -10.98
CA THR A 326 3.74 6.32 -11.95
C THR A 326 2.33 6.54 -11.40
N THR A 327 1.45 7.03 -12.29
CA THR A 327 -0.01 6.88 -12.16
C THR A 327 -0.50 5.54 -12.71
N GLU A 328 0.37 4.81 -13.42
CA GLU A 328 0.08 3.52 -14.06
C GLU A 328 0.27 2.35 -13.10
N TYR A 329 -0.63 2.25 -12.11
CA TYR A 329 -0.61 1.19 -11.10
C TYR A 329 -0.61 -0.24 -11.64
N GLN A 330 -1.03 -0.46 -12.89
CA GLN A 330 -1.00 -1.79 -13.51
C GLN A 330 0.42 -2.34 -13.66
N GLN A 331 1.41 -1.48 -13.96
CA GLN A 331 2.80 -1.94 -14.08
C GLN A 331 3.37 -2.36 -12.71
N VAL A 332 3.04 -1.61 -11.66
CA VAL A 332 3.42 -1.93 -10.28
C VAL A 332 2.79 -3.27 -9.87
N GLU A 333 1.50 -3.46 -10.15
CA GLU A 333 0.77 -4.69 -9.85
C GLU A 333 1.40 -5.91 -10.52
N ASN A 334 1.74 -5.82 -11.81
CA ASN A 334 2.38 -6.91 -12.54
C ASN A 334 3.75 -7.26 -11.94
N GLU A 335 4.58 -6.25 -11.62
CA GLU A 335 5.92 -6.48 -11.03
C GLU A 335 5.82 -7.03 -9.60
N LEU A 336 4.82 -6.63 -8.82
CA LEU A 336 4.56 -7.19 -7.48
C LEU A 336 4.10 -8.63 -7.54
N GLN A 337 3.22 -9.00 -8.48
CA GLN A 337 2.77 -10.38 -8.67
C GLN A 337 3.93 -11.29 -9.07
N GLU A 338 4.79 -10.82 -9.98
CA GLU A 338 5.98 -11.58 -10.35
C GLU A 338 6.96 -11.69 -9.16
N PHE A 339 7.15 -10.59 -8.40
CA PHE A 339 7.98 -10.59 -7.19
C PHE A 339 7.48 -11.61 -6.15
N GLU A 340 6.19 -11.62 -5.88
CA GLU A 340 5.54 -12.57 -4.98
C GLU A 340 5.79 -14.02 -5.39
N SER A 341 5.61 -14.32 -6.68
CA SER A 341 5.75 -15.69 -7.20
C SER A 341 7.17 -16.24 -7.01
N LEU A 342 8.18 -15.36 -7.05
CA LEU A 342 9.59 -15.72 -6.92
C LEU A 342 10.06 -15.69 -5.46
N TYR A 343 9.54 -14.76 -4.67
CA TYR A 343 10.00 -14.51 -3.30
C TYR A 343 8.81 -14.46 -2.31
N PRO A 344 8.06 -15.56 -2.16
CA PRO A 344 6.94 -15.60 -1.24
C PRO A 344 7.44 -15.37 0.20
N SER A 345 6.61 -14.70 1.01
CA SER A 345 6.93 -14.35 2.41
C SER A 345 8.15 -13.45 2.59
N SER A 346 8.63 -12.78 1.54
CA SER A 346 9.66 -11.75 1.66
C SER A 346 9.13 -10.53 2.44
N PRO A 347 9.87 -10.01 3.44
CA PRO A 347 9.46 -8.79 4.14
C PRO A 347 9.46 -7.57 3.21
N GLU A 348 10.33 -7.56 2.21
CA GLU A 348 10.36 -6.50 1.21
C GLU A 348 9.13 -6.52 0.30
N PHE A 349 8.68 -7.71 -0.13
CA PHE A 349 7.40 -7.88 -0.82
C PHE A 349 6.26 -7.28 -0.01
N ALA A 350 6.09 -7.73 1.24
CA ALA A 350 4.98 -7.30 2.06
C ALA A 350 4.99 -5.78 2.29
N ARG A 351 6.17 -5.19 2.50
CA ARG A 351 6.32 -3.73 2.60
C ARG A 351 5.83 -3.03 1.33
N PHE A 352 6.26 -3.47 0.15
CA PHE A 352 5.89 -2.85 -1.11
C PHE A 352 4.43 -3.08 -1.49
N ALA A 353 3.89 -4.28 -1.25
CA ALA A 353 2.48 -4.59 -1.43
C ALA A 353 1.59 -3.70 -0.56
N LEU A 354 1.96 -3.47 0.71
CA LEU A 354 1.20 -2.56 1.59
C LEU A 354 1.33 -1.09 1.17
N THR A 355 2.51 -0.65 0.70
CA THR A 355 2.66 0.69 0.12
C THR A 355 1.82 0.86 -1.14
N PHE A 356 1.76 -0.16 -1.99
CA PHE A 356 0.93 -0.16 -3.18
C PHE A 356 -0.56 -0.10 -2.82
N ALA A 357 -1.00 -0.96 -1.89
CA ALA A 357 -2.36 -0.99 -1.39
C ALA A 357 -2.80 0.39 -0.86
N ASP A 358 -1.97 1.04 -0.03
CA ASP A 358 -2.24 2.38 0.50
C ASP A 358 -2.40 3.43 -0.62
N LYS A 359 -1.53 3.40 -1.63
CA LYS A 359 -1.60 4.34 -2.77
C LYS A 359 -2.86 4.15 -3.61
N ILE A 360 -3.22 2.91 -3.94
CA ILE A 360 -4.39 2.62 -4.77
C ILE A 360 -5.70 2.65 -4.00
N GLY A 361 -5.67 2.61 -2.66
CA GLY A 361 -6.86 2.52 -1.83
C GLY A 361 -7.89 3.63 -2.07
N LYS A 362 -7.43 4.81 -2.49
CA LYS A 362 -8.32 5.94 -2.85
C LYS A 362 -9.07 5.73 -4.17
N THR A 363 -8.43 5.10 -5.16
CA THR A 363 -8.98 4.93 -6.51
C THR A 363 -9.62 3.57 -6.73
N SER A 364 -9.11 2.54 -6.06
CA SER A 364 -9.50 1.14 -6.19
C SER A 364 -9.39 0.42 -4.83
N PRO A 365 -10.25 0.78 -3.86
CA PRO A 365 -10.24 0.17 -2.53
C PRO A 365 -10.41 -1.35 -2.56
N GLU A 366 -11.12 -1.90 -3.55
CA GLU A 366 -11.28 -3.35 -3.74
C GLU A 366 -9.92 -4.02 -3.97
N LYS A 367 -9.11 -3.47 -4.89
CA LYS A 367 -7.75 -3.95 -5.16
C LYS A 367 -6.83 -3.79 -3.95
N SER A 368 -6.95 -2.68 -3.22
CA SER A 368 -6.15 -2.49 -2.00
C SER A 368 -6.43 -3.58 -0.96
N VAL A 369 -7.70 -3.95 -0.75
CA VAL A 369 -8.04 -5.03 0.19
C VAL A 369 -7.49 -6.38 -0.30
N ILE A 370 -7.53 -6.66 -1.61
CA ILE A 370 -6.92 -7.87 -2.19
C ILE A 370 -5.43 -7.97 -1.80
N TRP A 371 -4.66 -6.91 -2.06
CA TRP A 371 -3.22 -6.89 -1.74
C TRP A 371 -2.94 -7.00 -0.24
N CYS A 372 -3.75 -6.37 0.61
CA CYS A 372 -3.64 -6.57 2.06
C CYS A 372 -3.91 -8.02 2.46
N ARG A 373 -4.93 -8.67 1.87
CA ARG A 373 -5.25 -10.08 2.14
C ARG A 373 -4.12 -10.99 1.71
N GLU A 374 -3.53 -10.73 0.56
CA GLU A 374 -2.38 -11.50 0.09
C GLU A 374 -1.22 -11.46 1.09
N VAL A 375 -0.88 -10.27 1.58
CA VAL A 375 0.10 -10.10 2.67
C VAL A 375 -0.32 -10.85 3.94
N MET A 376 -1.60 -10.81 4.32
CA MET A 376 -2.09 -11.53 5.51
C MET A 376 -2.01 -13.05 5.38
N THR A 377 -2.07 -13.62 4.17
CA THR A 377 -1.93 -15.07 3.98
C THR A 377 -0.50 -15.57 4.18
N GLN A 378 0.50 -14.71 3.96
CA GLN A 378 1.91 -15.07 4.03
C GLN A 378 2.53 -14.92 5.43
N TRP A 379 1.83 -14.27 6.37
CA TRP A 379 2.36 -13.92 7.69
C TRP A 379 1.38 -14.33 8.80
N PRO A 380 1.85 -14.79 9.97
CA PRO A 380 0.99 -15.14 11.09
C PRO A 380 0.34 -13.89 11.71
N GLU A 381 -0.85 -14.03 12.31
CA GLU A 381 -1.65 -12.91 12.86
C GLU A 381 -0.92 -12.08 13.93
N ILE A 382 0.02 -12.70 14.64
CA ILE A 382 0.83 -12.06 15.69
C ILE A 382 1.87 -11.11 15.08
N HIS A 383 2.18 -11.23 13.78
CA HIS A 383 3.24 -10.48 13.12
C HIS A 383 2.84 -9.01 12.87
N PRO A 384 3.72 -8.02 13.11
CA PRO A 384 3.43 -6.61 12.87
C PRO A 384 2.98 -6.28 11.43
N THR A 385 3.57 -6.95 10.44
CA THR A 385 3.18 -6.81 9.02
C THR A 385 1.73 -7.22 8.78
N TRP A 386 1.28 -8.32 9.40
CA TRP A 386 -0.10 -8.78 9.30
C TRP A 386 -1.05 -7.76 9.92
N GLN A 387 -0.74 -7.25 11.12
CA GLN A 387 -1.56 -6.25 11.81
C GLN A 387 -1.68 -4.97 10.98
N LYS A 388 -0.58 -4.53 10.37
CA LYS A 388 -0.57 -3.37 9.46
C LYS A 388 -1.46 -3.62 8.23
N ALA A 389 -1.39 -4.81 7.64
CA ALA A 389 -2.23 -5.20 6.52
C ALA A 389 -3.72 -5.21 6.91
N GLN A 390 -4.06 -5.78 8.07
CA GLN A 390 -5.41 -5.81 8.61
C GLN A 390 -5.96 -4.40 8.86
N GLN A 391 -5.16 -3.53 9.48
CA GLN A 391 -5.56 -2.14 9.72
C GLN A 391 -5.87 -1.42 8.40
N LEU A 392 -4.95 -1.48 7.44
CA LEU A 392 -5.12 -0.84 6.14
C LEU A 392 -6.34 -1.39 5.39
N ALA A 393 -6.53 -2.72 5.40
CA ALA A 393 -7.71 -3.34 4.81
C ALA A 393 -9.00 -2.86 5.48
N GLY A 394 -9.05 -2.75 6.81
CA GLY A 394 -10.19 -2.24 7.56
C GLY A 394 -10.51 -0.77 7.29
N GLU A 395 -9.50 0.06 7.03
CA GLU A 395 -9.68 1.44 6.60
C GLU A 395 -10.33 1.50 5.20
N MET A 396 -9.81 0.74 4.24
CA MET A 396 -10.35 0.69 2.88
C MET A 396 -11.75 0.05 2.82
N GLN A 397 -12.01 -0.93 3.68
CA GLN A 397 -13.30 -1.59 3.81
C GLN A 397 -14.44 -0.61 4.08
N LYS A 398 -14.20 0.46 4.86
CA LYS A 398 -15.22 1.48 5.16
C LYS A 398 -15.78 2.12 3.90
N HIS A 399 -14.97 2.28 2.86
CA HIS A 399 -15.39 2.84 1.57
C HIS A 399 -16.16 1.85 0.69
N LEU A 400 -16.13 0.57 1.05
CA LEU A 400 -16.74 -0.50 0.27
C LEU A 400 -18.00 -1.10 0.90
N ILE A 401 -18.28 -0.82 2.18
CA ILE A 401 -19.42 -1.39 2.92
C ILE A 401 -20.73 -1.32 2.12
N ASP A 402 -21.01 -0.16 1.52
CA ASP A 402 -22.25 0.09 0.78
C ASP A 402 -22.23 -0.50 -0.64
N LYS A 403 -21.04 -0.67 -1.22
CA LYS A 403 -20.86 -1.28 -2.56
C LYS A 403 -20.97 -2.79 -2.54
N GLN A 404 -20.76 -3.42 -1.38
CA GLN A 404 -20.71 -4.88 -1.23
C GLN A 404 -22.01 -5.55 -0.88
N LYS A 405 -23.04 -4.76 -0.56
CA LYS A 405 -24.38 -5.31 -0.39
C LYS A 405 -24.86 -5.89 -1.73
N ILE A 406 -25.46 -7.06 -1.67
CA ILE A 406 -26.00 -7.78 -2.81
C ILE A 406 -27.08 -6.91 -3.45
N ARG A 407 -26.92 -6.59 -4.74
CA ARG A 407 -27.83 -5.71 -5.49
C ARG A 407 -28.70 -6.44 -6.50
N ASP A 408 -28.27 -7.61 -6.97
CA ASP A 408 -29.04 -8.36 -7.94
C ASP A 408 -29.93 -9.36 -7.21
N TRP A 409 -31.23 -9.05 -7.16
CA TRP A 409 -32.27 -9.84 -6.50
C TRP A 409 -33.44 -10.09 -7.44
N LEU A 410 -34.09 -11.24 -7.27
CA LEU A 410 -35.45 -11.48 -7.74
C LEU A 410 -36.36 -11.53 -6.52
N LEU A 411 -37.48 -10.80 -6.56
CA LEU A 411 -38.50 -10.77 -5.52
C LEU A 411 -39.83 -11.34 -6.00
N ILE A 412 -40.55 -12.00 -5.09
CA ILE A 412 -41.95 -12.38 -5.28
C ILE A 412 -42.78 -12.08 -4.03
N GLY A 413 -43.95 -11.49 -4.25
CA GLY A 413 -44.91 -11.08 -3.21
C GLY A 413 -45.71 -9.83 -3.63
N PRO A 414 -46.38 -9.14 -2.68
CA PRO A 414 -46.58 -9.58 -1.30
C PRO A 414 -47.43 -10.85 -1.24
N LEU A 415 -47.12 -11.74 -0.31
CA LEU A 415 -47.86 -12.97 -0.05
C LEU A 415 -48.51 -12.87 1.33
N ASN A 416 -49.68 -13.49 1.50
CA ASN A 416 -50.31 -13.58 2.81
C ASN A 416 -49.37 -14.30 3.80
N ARG A 417 -49.29 -13.80 5.03
CA ARG A 417 -48.39 -14.31 6.10
C ARG A 417 -48.51 -15.82 6.31
N GLU A 418 -49.72 -16.36 6.19
CA GLU A 418 -50.03 -17.79 6.37
C GLU A 418 -49.62 -18.67 5.17
N ALA A 419 -49.33 -18.07 4.02
CA ALA A 419 -49.32 -18.79 2.74
C ALA A 419 -48.16 -19.78 2.54
N MET A 420 -47.06 -19.73 3.28
CA MET A 420 -45.93 -20.64 3.06
C MET A 420 -45.03 -20.73 4.30
N LEU A 421 -45.32 -21.65 5.23
CA LEU A 421 -44.61 -21.68 6.51
C LEU A 421 -43.21 -22.29 6.45
N ASP A 422 -42.87 -23.18 5.50
CA ASP A 422 -41.55 -23.84 5.52
C ASP A 422 -40.91 -24.15 4.15
N GLU A 423 -41.63 -24.06 3.04
CA GLU A 423 -41.10 -24.43 1.73
C GLU A 423 -40.70 -23.20 0.91
N LEU A 424 -39.50 -23.26 0.32
CA LEU A 424 -39.05 -22.28 -0.65
C LEU A 424 -39.99 -22.32 -1.86
N PRO A 425 -40.43 -21.17 -2.40
CA PRO A 425 -41.14 -21.17 -3.67
C PRO A 425 -40.27 -21.86 -4.74
N SER A 426 -40.93 -22.54 -5.66
CA SER A 426 -40.27 -23.15 -6.83
C SER A 426 -39.43 -22.11 -7.60
N GLU A 427 -38.53 -22.62 -8.44
CA GLU A 427 -37.62 -21.83 -9.29
C GLU A 427 -38.25 -20.55 -9.90
N PRO A 428 -37.44 -19.50 -10.14
CA PRO A 428 -37.93 -18.22 -10.66
C PRO A 428 -38.82 -18.37 -11.90
N SER A 429 -40.04 -17.88 -11.78
CA SER A 429 -41.06 -17.80 -12.83
C SER A 429 -41.29 -16.34 -13.27
N ASP A 430 -42.18 -16.12 -14.24
CA ASP A 430 -42.53 -14.77 -14.73
C ASP A 430 -43.16 -13.85 -13.65
N GLN A 431 -43.49 -14.38 -12.48
CA GLN A 431 -44.01 -13.62 -11.35
C GLN A 431 -42.93 -12.90 -10.55
N TRP A 432 -41.65 -13.27 -10.74
CA TRP A 432 -40.54 -12.68 -10.02
C TRP A 432 -40.15 -11.34 -10.65
N ARG A 433 -39.93 -10.33 -9.81
CA ARG A 433 -39.59 -8.97 -10.22
C ARG A 433 -38.19 -8.62 -9.72
N ARG A 434 -37.41 -7.88 -10.52
CA ARG A 434 -36.15 -7.29 -10.05
C ARG A 434 -36.46 -5.97 -9.31
N PRO A 435 -36.13 -5.85 -8.02
CA PRO A 435 -36.37 -4.62 -7.29
C PRO A 435 -35.38 -3.53 -7.70
N LYS A 436 -35.75 -2.28 -7.48
CA LYS A 436 -34.79 -1.18 -7.46
C LYS A 436 -34.01 -1.25 -6.14
N VAL A 437 -32.69 -1.27 -6.24
CA VAL A 437 -31.80 -1.28 -5.07
C VAL A 437 -31.18 0.10 -4.88
N ALA A 438 -31.23 0.61 -3.65
CA ALA A 438 -30.66 1.91 -3.31
C ALA A 438 -29.12 1.90 -3.43
N GLU A 439 -28.49 3.09 -3.46
CA GLU A 439 -27.04 3.21 -3.56
C GLU A 439 -26.30 2.56 -2.39
N ASN A 440 -26.93 2.52 -1.21
CA ASN A 440 -26.44 1.84 -0.02
C ASN A 440 -26.74 0.33 0.00
N GLY A 441 -27.24 -0.23 -1.12
CA GLY A 441 -27.54 -1.66 -1.27
C GLY A 441 -28.79 -2.16 -0.56
N GLU A 442 -29.64 -1.26 -0.04
CA GLU A 442 -30.93 -1.64 0.56
C GLU A 442 -32.00 -1.88 -0.50
N VAL A 443 -32.82 -2.90 -0.26
CA VAL A 443 -33.99 -3.25 -1.06
C VAL A 443 -35.22 -2.77 -0.32
N ASN A 444 -35.98 -1.85 -0.93
CA ASN A 444 -37.28 -1.44 -0.44
C ASN A 444 -38.35 -2.39 -0.99
N VAL A 445 -38.77 -3.35 -0.18
CA VAL A 445 -39.70 -4.42 -0.59
C VAL A 445 -41.09 -3.86 -0.82
N MET A 446 -41.51 -2.89 0.01
CA MET A 446 -42.81 -2.24 -0.12
C MET A 446 -42.95 -1.53 -1.46
N GLU A 447 -41.94 -0.74 -1.86
CA GLU A 447 -41.89 -0.08 -3.16
C GLU A 447 -41.77 -1.07 -4.32
N ALA A 448 -40.95 -2.12 -4.18
CA ALA A 448 -40.71 -3.07 -5.26
C ALA A 448 -41.92 -3.94 -5.61
N LEU A 449 -42.81 -4.19 -4.64
CA LEU A 449 -43.95 -5.09 -4.78
C LEU A 449 -45.30 -4.36 -4.76
N ASP A 450 -45.32 -3.04 -4.74
CA ASP A 450 -46.53 -2.22 -4.58
C ASP A 450 -47.39 -2.68 -3.39
N ALA A 451 -46.74 -3.09 -2.30
CA ALA A 451 -47.41 -3.70 -1.16
C ALA A 451 -48.17 -2.66 -0.32
N SER A 452 -49.34 -3.03 0.18
CA SER A 452 -50.06 -2.26 1.21
C SER A 452 -49.43 -2.47 2.59
N SER A 453 -49.85 -1.67 3.58
CA SER A 453 -49.44 -1.80 4.99
C SER A 453 -50.05 -3.02 5.70
N GLU A 454 -50.54 -4.02 4.95
CA GLU A 454 -51.09 -5.24 5.52
C GLU A 454 -49.98 -6.25 5.82
N THR A 455 -50.18 -7.05 6.88
CA THR A 455 -49.23 -8.07 7.29
C THR A 455 -49.01 -9.06 6.14
N SER A 456 -47.79 -9.07 5.60
CA SER A 456 -47.45 -9.82 4.41
C SER A 456 -46.03 -10.39 4.50
N CYS A 457 -45.65 -11.19 3.53
CA CYS A 457 -44.28 -11.66 3.38
C CYS A 457 -43.85 -11.65 1.91
N ALA A 458 -42.55 -11.65 1.69
CA ALA A 458 -41.96 -11.70 0.36
C ALA A 458 -40.79 -12.66 0.36
N TYR A 459 -40.50 -13.24 -0.79
CA TYR A 459 -39.28 -14.00 -1.01
C TYR A 459 -38.33 -13.22 -1.89
N ALA A 460 -37.04 -13.31 -1.56
CA ALA A 460 -35.93 -12.78 -2.33
C ALA A 460 -34.98 -13.92 -2.67
N VAL A 461 -34.56 -14.03 -3.93
CA VAL A 461 -33.59 -15.03 -4.38
C VAL A 461 -32.48 -14.35 -5.16
N THR A 462 -31.27 -14.84 -4.95
CA THR A 462 -30.09 -14.53 -5.73
C THR A 462 -29.17 -15.76 -5.78
N HIS A 463 -28.15 -15.72 -6.63
CA HIS A 463 -27.12 -16.74 -6.70
C HIS A 463 -25.74 -16.12 -6.50
N ILE A 464 -24.89 -16.85 -5.78
CA ILE A 464 -23.53 -16.44 -5.44
C ILE A 464 -22.56 -17.45 -6.06
N TYR A 465 -21.78 -17.03 -7.03
CA TYR A 465 -20.66 -17.80 -7.53
C TYR A 465 -19.48 -17.69 -6.56
N SER A 466 -18.98 -18.83 -6.12
CA SER A 466 -17.74 -18.93 -5.35
C SER A 466 -16.69 -19.68 -6.18
N PRO A 467 -15.48 -19.14 -6.38
CA PRO A 467 -14.45 -19.81 -7.19
C PRO A 467 -13.86 -21.06 -6.51
N LYS A 468 -14.12 -21.22 -5.21
CA LYS A 468 -13.68 -22.36 -4.41
C LYS A 468 -14.70 -22.61 -3.30
N SER A 469 -14.72 -23.81 -2.75
CA SER A 469 -15.51 -24.07 -1.55
C SER A 469 -14.89 -23.33 -0.35
N GLN A 470 -15.67 -22.50 0.35
CA GLN A 470 -15.17 -21.66 1.44
C GLN A 470 -16.26 -21.28 2.45
N SER A 471 -15.85 -21.04 3.69
CA SER A 471 -16.71 -20.47 4.73
C SER A 471 -16.67 -18.95 4.67
N VAL A 472 -17.84 -18.33 4.77
CA VAL A 472 -18.00 -16.87 4.73
C VAL A 472 -19.02 -16.44 5.79
N VAL A 473 -18.96 -15.17 6.19
CA VAL A 473 -19.94 -14.57 7.09
C VAL A 473 -20.98 -13.85 6.25
N LEU A 474 -22.23 -14.31 6.32
CA LEU A 474 -23.38 -13.60 5.78
C LEU A 474 -23.88 -12.63 6.85
N THR A 475 -23.83 -11.33 6.55
CA THR A 475 -24.49 -10.34 7.39
C THR A 475 -25.74 -9.84 6.70
N CYS A 476 -26.88 -9.94 7.38
CA CYS A 476 -28.16 -9.48 6.90
C CYS A 476 -28.74 -8.44 7.85
N GLU A 477 -29.42 -7.48 7.27
CA GLU A 477 -30.17 -6.47 7.97
C GLU A 477 -31.60 -6.43 7.42
N GLY A 478 -32.58 -6.22 8.28
CA GLY A 478 -33.96 -6.06 7.84
C GLY A 478 -34.92 -5.80 8.99
N THR A 479 -36.17 -5.53 8.63
CA THR A 479 -37.27 -5.26 9.57
C THR A 479 -38.15 -6.50 9.78
N ASP A 480 -38.81 -6.55 10.94
CA ASP A 480 -39.88 -7.49 11.34
C ASP A 480 -39.51 -8.99 11.44
N GLY A 481 -38.84 -9.58 10.45
CA GLY A 481 -38.39 -10.95 10.51
C GLY A 481 -37.73 -11.44 9.23
N LEU A 482 -36.77 -12.34 9.38
CA LEU A 482 -35.98 -12.91 8.29
C LEU A 482 -35.86 -14.41 8.45
N ARG A 483 -36.03 -15.13 7.34
CA ARG A 483 -35.62 -16.54 7.22
C ARG A 483 -34.71 -16.68 6.01
N ILE A 484 -33.57 -17.35 6.16
CA ILE A 484 -32.56 -17.45 5.11
C ILE A 484 -32.24 -18.92 4.87
N TRP A 485 -32.09 -19.26 3.59
CA TRP A 485 -31.64 -20.55 3.10
C TRP A 485 -30.43 -20.36 2.20
N VAL A 486 -29.45 -21.25 2.33
CA VAL A 486 -28.31 -21.35 1.43
C VAL A 486 -28.29 -22.76 0.86
N ASN A 487 -28.32 -22.87 -0.46
CA ASN A 487 -28.41 -24.17 -1.16
C ASN A 487 -29.59 -25.02 -0.64
N ASP A 488 -30.75 -24.38 -0.49
CA ASP A 488 -32.01 -24.95 0.01
C ASP A 488 -31.98 -25.42 1.49
N ASP A 489 -30.84 -25.31 2.18
CA ASP A 489 -30.71 -25.60 3.60
C ASP A 489 -31.04 -24.34 4.45
N PRO A 490 -31.96 -24.41 5.42
CA PRO A 490 -32.29 -23.28 6.29
C PRO A 490 -31.14 -22.99 7.27
N ILE A 491 -30.62 -21.77 7.25
CA ILE A 491 -29.49 -21.35 8.09
C ILE A 491 -29.88 -20.35 9.18
N LEU A 492 -30.95 -19.58 8.99
CA LEU A 492 -31.43 -18.58 9.93
C LEU A 492 -32.95 -18.51 9.90
N GLY A 493 -33.59 -18.41 11.06
CA GLY A 493 -34.99 -18.05 11.20
C GLY A 493 -35.19 -17.19 12.44
N VAL A 494 -35.45 -15.90 12.24
CA VAL A 494 -35.57 -14.92 13.32
C VAL A 494 -36.74 -13.97 13.04
N THR A 495 -37.46 -13.60 14.09
CA THR A 495 -38.59 -12.66 14.03
C THR A 495 -38.40 -11.60 15.11
N PHE A 496 -38.47 -10.35 14.71
CA PHE A 496 -38.24 -9.19 15.55
C PHE A 496 -39.26 -8.09 15.21
N PRO A 497 -40.42 -8.06 15.88
CA PRO A 497 -41.48 -7.10 15.56
C PRO A 497 -40.99 -5.65 15.70
N GLY A 498 -41.09 -4.85 14.64
CA GLY A 498 -40.94 -3.40 14.67
C GLY A 498 -39.52 -2.86 14.93
N GLN A 499 -38.49 -3.69 14.76
CA GLN A 499 -37.09 -3.26 14.94
C GLN A 499 -36.21 -3.68 13.75
N TYR A 500 -35.25 -2.82 13.40
CA TYR A 500 -34.23 -3.12 12.40
C TYR A 500 -33.10 -3.92 13.07
N HIS A 501 -32.92 -5.17 12.66
CA HIS A 501 -31.93 -6.06 13.27
C HIS A 501 -30.81 -6.38 12.30
N ARG A 502 -29.58 -6.37 12.82
CA ARG A 502 -28.39 -6.88 12.12
C ARG A 502 -28.06 -8.26 12.68
N ASN A 503 -27.96 -9.25 11.80
CA ASN A 503 -27.48 -10.59 12.13
C ASN A 503 -26.22 -10.89 11.31
N ALA A 504 -25.34 -11.71 11.86
CA ALA A 504 -24.15 -12.25 11.20
C ALA A 504 -24.11 -13.76 11.44
N ILE A 505 -24.07 -14.54 10.37
CA ILE A 505 -24.09 -16.01 10.43
C ILE A 505 -23.01 -16.58 9.51
N ASP A 506 -22.31 -17.58 10.01
CA ASP A 506 -21.36 -18.35 9.21
C ASP A 506 -22.13 -19.25 8.24
N ILE A 507 -21.81 -19.14 6.96
CA ILE A 507 -22.37 -19.98 5.90
C ILE A 507 -21.24 -20.67 5.14
N TYR A 508 -21.57 -21.76 4.48
CA TYR A 508 -20.64 -22.51 3.63
C TYR A 508 -21.07 -22.38 2.18
N LEU A 509 -20.17 -21.82 1.35
CA LEU A 509 -20.34 -21.77 -0.10
C LEU A 509 -19.58 -22.94 -0.72
N LYS A 510 -20.26 -23.71 -1.57
CA LYS A 510 -19.65 -24.71 -2.46
C LYS A 510 -18.95 -23.98 -3.61
N GLU A 511 -17.95 -24.61 -4.20
CA GLU A 511 -17.41 -24.16 -5.49
C GLU A 511 -18.52 -24.12 -6.56
N GLY A 512 -18.54 -23.06 -7.36
CA GLY A 512 -19.59 -22.79 -8.33
C GLY A 512 -20.72 -21.91 -7.78
N TRP A 513 -21.90 -22.02 -8.38
CA TRP A 513 -23.07 -21.22 -8.01
C TRP A 513 -23.79 -21.78 -6.79
N ASN A 514 -24.07 -20.91 -5.83
CA ASN A 514 -24.80 -21.20 -4.60
C ASN A 514 -26.09 -20.40 -4.59
N LYS A 515 -27.21 -21.05 -4.30
CA LYS A 515 -28.50 -20.38 -4.19
C LYS A 515 -28.61 -19.71 -2.82
N LEU A 516 -28.88 -18.42 -2.78
CA LEU A 516 -29.23 -17.69 -1.56
C LEU A 516 -30.69 -17.26 -1.68
N ALA A 517 -31.53 -17.80 -0.80
CA ALA A 517 -32.92 -17.44 -0.73
C ALA A 517 -33.25 -16.87 0.65
N MET A 518 -34.17 -15.92 0.68
CA MET A 518 -34.59 -15.25 1.89
C MET A 518 -36.09 -15.00 1.85
N LYS A 519 -36.73 -15.14 3.01
CA LYS A 519 -38.10 -14.72 3.25
C LYS A 519 -38.06 -13.56 4.24
N THR A 520 -38.72 -12.48 3.88
CA THR A 520 -38.88 -11.30 4.74
C THR A 520 -40.34 -11.21 5.16
N TYR A 521 -40.56 -10.84 6.43
CA TYR A 521 -41.90 -10.61 6.96
C TYR A 521 -42.13 -9.11 7.06
N HIS A 522 -43.37 -8.69 6.83
CA HIS A 522 -43.85 -7.35 7.10
C HIS A 522 -45.04 -7.46 8.03
N SER A 523 -44.98 -6.73 9.14
CA SER A 523 -46.02 -6.68 10.14
C SER A 523 -46.82 -5.39 9.99
N GLU A 524 -46.50 -4.35 10.75
CA GLU A 524 -47.24 -3.08 10.84
C GLU A 524 -46.35 -1.86 10.57
N SER A 525 -45.06 -2.06 10.23
CA SER A 525 -44.10 -0.96 10.05
C SER A 525 -44.10 -0.44 8.61
N ASP A 526 -44.16 0.88 8.40
CA ASP A 526 -44.04 1.50 7.06
C ASP A 526 -42.64 1.32 6.42
N ASP A 527 -41.76 0.53 7.03
CA ASP A 527 -40.38 0.34 6.65
C ASP A 527 -40.09 -1.15 6.37
N TRP A 528 -40.53 -1.65 5.21
CA TRP A 528 -40.23 -3.02 4.79
C TRP A 528 -38.99 -3.08 3.90
N ARG A 529 -37.82 -3.26 4.53
CA ARG A 529 -36.52 -3.22 3.85
C ARG A 529 -35.60 -4.33 4.31
N PHE A 530 -34.65 -4.68 3.46
CA PHE A 530 -33.53 -5.53 3.83
C PHE A 530 -32.24 -5.17 3.09
N SER A 531 -31.11 -5.62 3.62
CA SER A 531 -29.85 -5.69 2.89
C SER A 531 -29.03 -6.90 3.32
N VAL A 532 -28.26 -7.46 2.41
CA VAL A 532 -27.37 -8.61 2.68
C VAL A 532 -26.00 -8.32 2.10
N ARG A 533 -24.94 -8.68 2.82
CA ARG A 533 -23.56 -8.66 2.33
C ARG A 533 -22.80 -9.90 2.81
N LEU A 534 -21.75 -10.24 2.08
CA LEU A 534 -20.86 -11.37 2.35
C LEU A 534 -19.48 -10.83 2.68
N ILE A 535 -18.92 -11.26 3.80
CA ILE A 535 -17.56 -10.91 4.25
C ILE A 535 -16.83 -12.18 4.70
N ASP A 536 -15.51 -12.12 4.79
CA ASP A 536 -14.74 -13.19 5.41
C ASP A 536 -14.80 -13.11 6.95
N HIS A 537 -14.17 -14.07 7.62
CA HIS A 537 -14.07 -14.12 9.09
C HIS A 537 -13.29 -12.94 9.70
N ASN A 538 -12.52 -12.21 8.89
CA ASN A 538 -11.82 -10.99 9.30
C ASN A 538 -12.68 -9.73 9.06
N GLY A 539 -13.91 -9.88 8.57
CA GLY A 539 -14.81 -8.78 8.24
C GLY A 539 -14.47 -8.05 6.93
N LEU A 540 -13.67 -8.66 6.07
CA LEU A 540 -13.20 -8.11 4.79
C LEU A 540 -13.98 -8.65 3.60
N VAL A 541 -13.93 -7.92 2.49
CA VAL A 541 -14.54 -8.33 1.21
C VAL A 541 -13.98 -9.63 0.71
N ILE A 542 -14.82 -10.40 0.06
CA ILE A 542 -14.41 -11.54 -0.76
C ILE A 542 -14.47 -11.11 -2.24
N PRO A 543 -13.32 -10.76 -2.84
CA PRO A 543 -13.25 -10.08 -4.14
C PRO A 543 -13.79 -10.93 -5.31
N ASP A 544 -13.66 -12.25 -5.20
CA ASP A 544 -13.92 -13.17 -6.32
C ASP A 544 -15.35 -13.72 -6.33
N LEU A 545 -16.22 -13.26 -5.41
CA LEU A 545 -17.63 -13.65 -5.45
C LEU A 545 -18.36 -12.90 -6.55
N ARG A 546 -19.12 -13.63 -7.37
CA ARG A 546 -20.03 -13.03 -8.36
C ARG A 546 -21.46 -13.23 -7.92
N ILE A 547 -22.31 -12.26 -8.19
CA ILE A 547 -23.72 -12.28 -7.83
C ILE A 547 -24.54 -12.22 -9.11
N ALA A 548 -25.54 -13.09 -9.22
CA ALA A 548 -26.52 -13.06 -10.30
C ALA A 548 -27.87 -13.53 -9.79
N ALA A 549 -28.92 -12.74 -10.01
CA ALA A 549 -30.26 -13.16 -9.62
C ALA A 549 -30.85 -14.17 -10.59
N ASP A 550 -30.54 -14.02 -11.88
CA ASP A 550 -31.07 -14.85 -12.96
C ASP A 550 -29.96 -15.66 -13.64
N MET A 551 -29.95 -16.96 -13.37
CA MET A 551 -28.99 -17.92 -13.91
C MET A 551 -29.06 -18.07 -15.43
N LYS A 552 -30.20 -17.78 -16.07
CA LYS A 552 -30.34 -17.91 -17.52
C LYS A 552 -29.39 -17.00 -18.30
N ASN A 553 -29.03 -15.85 -17.73
CA ASN A 553 -28.11 -14.90 -18.37
C ASN A 553 -26.63 -15.29 -18.15
N VAL A 554 -26.34 -16.04 -17.09
CA VAL A 554 -24.98 -16.41 -16.70
C VAL A 554 -24.40 -17.47 -17.65
N GLU A 555 -25.21 -18.46 -18.05
CA GLU A 555 -24.75 -19.55 -18.94
C GLU A 555 -24.35 -19.08 -20.35
N SER A 556 -24.61 -17.81 -20.68
CA SER A 556 -24.27 -17.21 -21.97
C SER A 556 -22.94 -16.42 -21.98
N GLN A 557 -22.29 -16.28 -20.82
CA GLN A 557 -21.02 -15.56 -20.63
C GLN A 557 -19.91 -16.51 -20.22
#